data_AF-A0A8H5JMM3-F1
#
_entry.id   AF-A0A8H5JMM3-F1
#
_cell.length_a   1.000
_cell.length_b   1.000
_cell.length_c   1.000
_cell.angle_alpha   90.00
_cell.angle_beta   90.00
_cell.angle_gamma   90.00
#
_symmetry.space_group_name_H-M   'P 1'
#
loop_
_entity.id
_entity.type
_entity.pdbx_description
1 polymer ?
#
loop_
_entity_poly.entity_id
_entity_poly.type
_entity_poly.pdbx_seq_one_letter_code
_entity_poly.pdbx_strand_id
1 'polypeptide(L)'
;MSRNKDTVHADARRFLDERGSNVSVAPNGLNPATIMEKAVKDRIVDSYFYKEQCFALNEADIVDRVVEHVNFIGGTYGVTQKPSPFLCLAFKLLELSPSDAVLMEYLKYGGEAFKYLRALACFYFRLTRQAKDVYQMLEPFLEDRRKLRRRGRAGVVLTFMDEFVDELLTKERVCGTSLWKMPKREVLEDLEILEPRVSPLGDLEDLLEEEDEAEKENGTREESGEISVRDDMEVDHDERRSQSRSRSRSRNRSQSDSRSRSP
;
A
#
# COMPACT_ATOMS: atom_id res chain seq x y z
N MET A 1 16.18 -17.95 -28.64
CA MET A 1 16.27 -17.03 -29.78
C MET A 1 16.58 -15.65 -29.25
N SER A 2 17.81 -15.14 -29.46
CA SER A 2 18.21 -13.82 -28.96
C SER A 2 17.51 -12.75 -29.81
N ARG A 3 16.54 -12.04 -29.24
CA ARG A 3 15.99 -10.84 -29.89
C ARG A 3 17.13 -9.83 -30.03
N ASN A 4 17.32 -9.31 -31.24
CA ASN A 4 18.42 -8.41 -31.55
C ASN A 4 18.29 -7.15 -30.68
N LYS A 5 19.34 -6.70 -30.00
CA LYS A 5 19.24 -5.59 -29.03
C LYS A 5 18.66 -4.32 -29.65
N ASP A 6 18.97 -4.09 -30.93
CA ASP A 6 18.50 -2.95 -31.70
C ASP A 6 16.97 -2.97 -31.92
N THR A 7 16.36 -4.15 -32.05
CA THR A 7 14.89 -4.24 -32.25
C THR A 7 14.15 -3.91 -30.97
N VAL A 8 14.66 -4.33 -29.81
CA VAL A 8 14.04 -4.02 -28.50
C VAL A 8 14.06 -2.52 -28.22
N HIS A 9 15.19 -1.85 -28.51
CA HIS A 9 15.27 -0.39 -28.37
C HIS A 9 14.39 0.34 -29.40
N ALA A 10 14.24 -0.20 -30.61
CA ALA A 10 13.35 0.35 -31.62
C ALA A 10 11.87 0.25 -31.19
N ASP A 11 11.45 -0.87 -30.62
CA ASP A 11 10.07 -1.08 -30.14
C ASP A 11 9.73 -0.14 -28.97
N ALA A 12 10.64 0.00 -27.99
CA ALA A 12 10.46 0.94 -26.88
C ALA A 12 10.42 2.41 -27.36
N ARG A 13 11.27 2.77 -28.34
CA ARG A 13 11.22 4.10 -28.96
C ARG A 13 9.94 4.33 -29.74
N ARG A 14 9.43 3.32 -30.43
CA ARG A 14 8.16 3.37 -31.17
C ARG A 14 6.97 3.55 -30.22
N PHE A 15 6.97 2.89 -29.06
CA PHE A 15 5.94 3.08 -28.04
C PHE A 15 5.91 4.53 -27.50
N LEU A 16 7.08 5.15 -27.34
CA LEU A 16 7.20 6.54 -26.89
C LEU A 16 6.93 7.58 -27.99
N ASP A 17 6.96 7.20 -29.26
CA ASP A 17 6.71 8.09 -30.38
C ASP A 17 5.20 8.27 -30.60
N GLU A 18 4.64 9.31 -29.98
CA GLU A 18 3.21 9.66 -30.02
C GLU A 18 2.71 10.07 -31.42
N ARG A 19 3.59 10.13 -32.42
CA ARG A 19 3.31 10.62 -33.79
C ARG A 19 2.77 9.57 -34.76
N GLY A 20 2.62 8.31 -34.34
CA GLY A 20 2.14 7.21 -35.19
C GLY A 20 1.10 6.34 -34.50
N SER A 21 -0.16 6.50 -34.88
CA SER A 21 -1.37 5.84 -34.35
C SER A 21 -1.47 4.32 -34.64
N ASN A 22 -0.48 3.53 -34.23
CA ASN A 22 -0.49 2.07 -34.35
C ASN A 22 -0.39 1.34 -32.99
N VAL A 23 -0.61 2.05 -31.87
CA VAL A 23 -0.66 1.44 -30.54
C VAL A 23 -2.11 1.06 -30.24
N SER A 24 -2.35 -0.20 -29.89
CA SER A 24 -3.66 -0.66 -29.43
C SER A 24 -4.09 0.15 -28.22
N VAL A 25 -5.32 0.68 -28.26
CA VAL A 25 -5.90 1.39 -27.11
C VAL A 25 -6.11 0.43 -25.96
N ALA A 26 -5.96 0.93 -24.73
CA ALA A 26 -6.38 0.19 -23.55
C ALA A 26 -7.90 -0.02 -23.56
N PRO A 27 -8.45 -1.01 -22.84
CA PRO A 27 -9.89 -1.27 -22.80
C PRO A 27 -10.77 -0.11 -22.33
N ASN A 28 -10.21 0.87 -21.60
CA ASN A 28 -10.87 2.13 -21.27
C ASN A 28 -10.83 3.20 -22.39
N GLY A 29 -10.27 2.88 -23.56
CA GLY A 29 -10.16 3.76 -24.71
C GLY A 29 -8.95 4.71 -24.68
N LEU A 30 -8.13 4.69 -23.62
CA LEU A 30 -6.95 5.54 -23.53
C LEU A 30 -5.76 4.95 -24.29
N ASN A 31 -4.90 5.81 -24.85
CA ASN A 31 -3.64 5.36 -25.41
C ASN A 31 -2.66 5.02 -24.25
N PRO A 32 -2.20 3.75 -24.12
CA PRO A 32 -1.30 3.33 -23.04
C PRO A 32 -0.04 4.17 -22.91
N ALA A 33 0.50 4.68 -24.03
CA ALA A 33 1.68 5.53 -24.05
C ALA A 33 1.45 6.88 -23.36
N THR A 34 0.20 7.33 -23.21
CA THR A 34 -0.17 8.65 -22.66
C THR A 34 -0.80 8.59 -21.28
N ILE A 35 -1.03 7.38 -20.73
CA ILE A 35 -1.63 7.19 -19.40
C ILE A 35 -0.76 7.81 -18.29
N MET A 36 0.56 7.72 -18.42
CA MET A 36 1.51 8.33 -17.48
C MET A 36 2.01 9.67 -18.01
N GLU A 37 2.18 10.64 -17.10
CA GLU A 37 2.60 11.99 -17.47
C GLU A 37 3.99 11.96 -18.13
N LYS A 38 4.19 12.78 -19.17
CA LYS A 38 5.45 12.83 -19.94
C LYS A 38 6.69 13.00 -19.04
N ALA A 39 6.62 13.90 -18.06
CA ALA A 39 7.73 14.12 -17.13
C ALA A 39 8.07 12.87 -16.30
N VAL A 40 7.08 12.03 -15.98
CA VAL A 40 7.29 10.77 -15.28
C VAL A 40 7.89 9.73 -16.22
N LYS A 41 7.36 9.61 -17.45
CA LYS A 41 7.90 8.72 -18.49
C LYS A 41 9.38 9.00 -18.76
N ASP A 42 9.74 10.26 -18.99
CA ASP A 42 11.12 10.70 -19.24
C ASP A 42 12.05 10.25 -18.09
N ARG A 43 11.61 10.38 -16.83
CA ARG A 43 12.37 9.93 -15.65
C ARG A 43 12.50 8.41 -15.58
N ILE A 44 11.46 7.67 -15.95
CA ILE A 44 11.46 6.20 -15.99
C ILE A 44 12.46 5.73 -17.02
N VAL A 45 12.33 6.16 -18.28
CA VAL A 45 13.17 5.70 -19.38
C VAL A 45 14.64 6.05 -19.20
N ASP A 46 14.92 7.17 -18.51
CA ASP A 46 16.29 7.56 -18.18
C ASP A 46 16.88 6.85 -16.97
N SER A 47 16.05 6.23 -16.13
CA SER A 47 16.49 5.58 -14.91
C SER A 47 17.36 4.35 -15.19
N TYR A 48 18.35 4.15 -14.32
CA TYR A 48 19.21 2.95 -14.35
C TYR A 48 18.39 1.66 -14.26
N PHE A 49 17.38 1.64 -13.38
CA PHE A 49 16.53 0.47 -13.20
C PHE A 49 15.82 0.09 -14.51
N TYR A 50 15.24 1.06 -15.21
CA TYR A 50 14.55 0.78 -16.47
C TYR A 50 15.50 0.26 -17.56
N LYS A 51 16.66 0.91 -17.71
CA LYS A 51 17.64 0.56 -18.74
C LYS A 51 18.24 -0.85 -18.54
N GLU A 52 18.44 -1.27 -17.30
CA GLU A 52 19.08 -2.55 -16.98
C GLU A 52 18.09 -3.67 -16.67
N GLN A 53 17.07 -3.38 -15.86
CA GLN A 53 16.15 -4.39 -15.34
C GLN A 53 14.86 -4.50 -16.15
N CYS A 54 14.48 -3.46 -16.90
CA CYS A 54 13.29 -3.48 -17.76
C CYS A 54 13.60 -3.70 -19.26
N PHE A 55 14.87 -3.95 -19.59
CA PHE A 55 15.28 -4.26 -20.95
C PHE A 55 14.80 -5.65 -21.38
N ALA A 56 14.13 -5.72 -22.53
CA ALA A 56 13.68 -6.95 -23.16
C ALA A 56 12.83 -7.89 -22.28
N LEU A 57 12.15 -7.37 -21.24
CA LEU A 57 11.28 -8.17 -20.38
C LEU A 57 10.07 -8.70 -21.13
N ASN A 58 9.69 -9.92 -20.81
CA ASN A 58 8.39 -10.52 -21.10
C ASN A 58 7.50 -10.53 -19.84
N GLU A 59 6.27 -11.04 -19.97
CA GLU A 59 5.29 -11.11 -18.89
C GLU A 59 5.74 -12.03 -17.73
N ALA A 60 6.39 -13.16 -17.99
CA ALA A 60 6.93 -13.99 -16.92
C ALA A 60 8.05 -13.27 -16.16
N ASP A 61 8.96 -12.60 -16.88
CA ASP A 61 10.08 -11.88 -16.26
C ASP A 61 9.61 -10.75 -15.32
N ILE A 62 8.41 -10.19 -15.54
CA ILE A 62 7.83 -9.19 -14.62
C ILE A 62 7.71 -9.76 -13.21
N VAL A 63 7.30 -11.02 -13.06
CA VAL A 63 7.15 -11.67 -11.76
C VAL A 63 8.50 -11.69 -11.03
N ASP A 64 9.55 -12.14 -11.71
CA ASP A 64 10.90 -12.18 -11.15
C ASP A 64 11.38 -10.78 -10.74
N ARG A 65 11.20 -9.77 -11.61
CA ARG A 65 11.59 -8.38 -11.30
C ARG A 65 10.80 -7.79 -10.15
N VAL A 66 9.53 -8.15 -9.99
CA VAL A 66 8.75 -7.71 -8.83
C VAL A 66 9.33 -8.31 -7.56
N VAL A 67 9.57 -9.62 -7.54
CA VAL A 67 10.09 -10.33 -6.36
C VAL A 67 11.48 -9.82 -5.97
N GLU A 68 12.37 -9.63 -6.94
CA GLU A 68 13.75 -9.22 -6.70
C GLU A 68 13.90 -7.75 -6.29
N HIS A 69 13.09 -6.85 -6.88
CA HIS A 69 13.39 -5.42 -6.83
C HIS A 69 12.30 -4.55 -6.21
N VAL A 70 11.04 -5.03 -6.14
CA VAL A 70 9.94 -4.23 -5.61
C VAL A 70 9.80 -4.47 -4.11
N ASN A 71 10.32 -3.50 -3.36
CA ASN A 71 10.33 -3.50 -1.91
C ASN A 71 9.33 -2.55 -1.26
N PHE A 72 8.70 -1.70 -2.07
CA PHE A 72 7.73 -0.69 -1.67
C PHE A 72 6.90 -0.27 -2.88
N ILE A 73 5.68 0.19 -2.64
CA ILE A 73 4.86 0.90 -3.62
C ILE A 73 5.20 2.40 -3.58
N GLY A 74 5.10 3.09 -4.71
CA GLY A 74 5.36 4.53 -4.76
C GLY A 74 5.64 5.03 -6.16
N GLY A 75 5.64 6.35 -6.31
CA GLY A 75 5.96 7.01 -7.57
C GLY A 75 7.43 7.39 -7.68
N THR A 76 7.68 8.66 -7.99
CA THR A 76 9.01 9.27 -7.86
C THR A 76 9.28 9.68 -6.42
N TYR A 77 10.53 9.53 -5.98
CA TYR A 77 10.93 9.86 -4.61
C TYR A 77 12.32 10.52 -4.56
N GLY A 78 12.61 11.14 -3.42
CA GLY A 78 13.85 11.89 -3.19
C GLY A 78 13.94 13.21 -3.97
N VAL A 79 15.01 13.97 -3.70
CA VAL A 79 15.26 15.28 -4.32
C VAL A 79 15.46 15.16 -5.84
N THR A 80 16.08 14.07 -6.27
CA THR A 80 16.33 13.78 -7.70
C THR A 80 15.10 13.24 -8.45
N GLN A 81 13.95 13.09 -7.78
CA GLN A 81 12.72 12.53 -8.35
C GLN A 81 12.96 11.19 -9.04
N LYS A 82 13.72 10.29 -8.39
CA LYS A 82 14.02 8.97 -8.91
C LYS A 82 12.72 8.13 -8.97
N PRO A 83 12.37 7.50 -10.10
CA PRO A 83 11.22 6.62 -10.17
C PRO A 83 11.47 5.33 -9.36
N SER A 84 10.43 4.82 -8.72
CA SER A 84 10.49 3.53 -8.02
C SER A 84 10.55 2.35 -9.01
N PRO A 85 11.12 1.20 -8.60
CA PRO A 85 11.02 -0.03 -9.37
C PRO A 85 9.56 -0.41 -9.68
N PHE A 86 8.66 -0.21 -8.71
CA PHE A 86 7.22 -0.43 -8.87
C PHE A 86 6.64 0.38 -10.04
N LEU A 87 6.96 1.67 -10.10
CA LEU A 87 6.48 2.57 -11.14
C LEU A 87 7.09 2.23 -12.51
N CYS A 88 8.37 1.84 -12.54
CA CYS A 88 9.03 1.40 -13.77
C CYS A 88 8.40 0.14 -14.35
N LEU A 89 8.08 -0.85 -13.51
CA LEU A 89 7.41 -2.07 -13.94
C LEU A 89 5.95 -1.80 -14.35
N ALA A 90 5.25 -0.87 -13.69
CA ALA A 90 3.91 -0.45 -14.12
C ALA A 90 3.93 0.16 -15.52
N PHE A 91 4.90 1.03 -15.79
CA PHE A 91 5.13 1.55 -17.14
C PHE A 91 5.49 0.44 -18.13
N LYS A 92 6.31 -0.53 -17.72
CA LYS A 92 6.63 -1.67 -18.57
C LYS A 92 5.41 -2.52 -18.93
N LEU A 93 4.48 -2.71 -17.99
CA LEU A 93 3.21 -3.39 -18.28
C LEU A 93 2.35 -2.61 -19.28
N LEU A 94 2.39 -1.27 -19.28
CA LEU A 94 1.73 -0.46 -20.32
C LEU A 94 2.35 -0.67 -21.70
N GLU A 95 3.66 -0.89 -21.78
CA GLU A 95 4.34 -1.26 -23.04
C GLU A 95 3.97 -2.66 -23.50
N LEU A 96 3.90 -3.62 -22.57
CA LEU A 96 3.62 -5.03 -22.88
C LEU A 96 2.15 -5.29 -23.20
N SER A 97 1.24 -4.50 -22.62
CA SER A 97 -0.21 -4.66 -22.75
C SER A 97 -0.68 -6.11 -22.54
N PRO A 98 -0.41 -6.72 -21.35
CA PRO A 98 -0.73 -8.12 -21.09
C PRO A 98 -2.23 -8.42 -21.23
N SER A 99 -2.50 -9.68 -21.60
CA SER A 99 -3.87 -10.21 -21.68
C SER A 99 -4.54 -10.32 -20.32
N ASP A 100 -5.89 -10.41 -20.30
CA ASP A 100 -6.63 -10.60 -19.06
C ASP A 100 -6.24 -11.89 -18.33
N ALA A 101 -5.91 -12.96 -19.03
CA ALA A 101 -5.47 -14.22 -18.41
C ALA A 101 -4.20 -14.02 -17.55
N VAL A 102 -3.21 -13.30 -18.08
CA VAL A 102 -1.97 -12.98 -17.37
C VAL A 102 -2.25 -12.09 -16.15
N LEU A 103 -3.11 -11.07 -16.30
CA LEU A 103 -3.48 -10.19 -15.19
C LEU A 103 -4.21 -10.94 -14.07
N MET A 104 -5.08 -11.88 -14.43
CA MET A 104 -5.78 -12.73 -13.47
C MET A 104 -4.80 -13.61 -12.71
N GLU A 105 -3.78 -14.13 -13.37
CA GLU A 105 -2.71 -14.91 -12.73
C GLU A 105 -1.88 -14.05 -11.77
N TYR A 106 -1.54 -12.81 -12.15
CA TYR A 106 -0.84 -11.88 -11.26
C TYR A 106 -1.68 -11.46 -10.04
N LEU A 107 -2.99 -11.26 -10.21
CA LEU A 107 -3.89 -10.85 -9.13
C LEU A 107 -4.16 -11.99 -8.13
N LYS A 108 -4.44 -13.18 -8.67
CA LYS A 108 -4.79 -14.38 -7.89
C LYS A 108 -3.53 -15.10 -7.45
N TYR A 109 -3.10 -16.13 -8.18
CA TYR A 109 -2.01 -17.03 -7.79
C TYR A 109 -0.71 -16.30 -7.45
N GLY A 110 -0.24 -15.43 -8.34
CA GLY A 110 0.96 -14.64 -8.12
C GLY A 110 0.80 -13.64 -6.96
N GLY A 111 -0.39 -13.06 -6.82
CA GLY A 111 -0.70 -12.06 -5.81
C GLY A 111 -0.83 -12.64 -4.40
N GLU A 112 -1.25 -13.90 -4.27
CA GLU A 112 -1.29 -14.63 -3.00
C GLU A 112 0.13 -14.86 -2.47
N ALA A 113 1.06 -15.28 -3.33
CA ALA A 113 2.46 -15.45 -2.97
C ALA A 113 3.19 -14.11 -2.77
N PHE A 114 2.97 -13.14 -3.66
CA PHE A 114 3.73 -11.90 -3.73
C PHE A 114 2.82 -10.68 -3.69
N LYS A 115 2.69 -10.08 -2.50
CA LYS A 115 1.85 -8.89 -2.28
C LYS A 115 2.19 -7.69 -3.19
N TYR A 116 3.46 -7.48 -3.56
CA TYR A 116 3.81 -6.39 -4.48
C TYR A 116 3.42 -6.67 -5.94
N LEU A 117 3.30 -7.94 -6.32
CA LEU A 117 2.78 -8.33 -7.63
C LEU A 117 1.28 -8.05 -7.70
N ARG A 118 0.53 -8.39 -6.65
CA ARG A 118 -0.88 -8.00 -6.52
C ARG A 118 -1.05 -6.49 -6.61
N ALA A 119 -0.27 -5.72 -5.85
CA ALA A 119 -0.36 -4.25 -5.89
C ALA A 119 -0.06 -3.71 -7.29
N LEU A 120 0.92 -4.28 -7.99
CA LEU A 120 1.27 -3.87 -9.34
C LEU A 120 0.15 -4.16 -10.34
N ALA A 121 -0.45 -5.35 -10.24
CA ALA A 121 -1.56 -5.76 -11.08
C ALA A 121 -2.82 -4.92 -10.80
N CYS A 122 -3.16 -4.65 -9.54
CA CYS A 122 -4.27 -3.76 -9.18
C CYS A 122 -4.07 -2.35 -9.76
N PHE A 123 -2.86 -1.82 -9.65
CA PHE A 123 -2.53 -0.50 -10.20
C PHE A 123 -2.64 -0.48 -11.72
N TYR A 124 -2.09 -1.48 -12.42
CA TYR A 124 -2.20 -1.58 -13.88
C TYR A 124 -3.65 -1.75 -14.34
N PHE A 125 -4.44 -2.58 -13.64
CA PHE A 125 -5.85 -2.81 -13.95
C PHE A 125 -6.65 -1.50 -13.83
N ARG A 126 -6.44 -0.75 -12.74
CA ARG A 126 -7.05 0.58 -12.53
C ARG A 126 -6.74 1.59 -13.63
N LEU A 127 -5.54 1.53 -14.20
CA LEU A 127 -5.09 2.44 -15.24
C LEU A 127 -5.71 2.15 -16.61
N THR A 128 -6.06 0.89 -16.90
CA THR A 128 -6.36 0.44 -18.27
C THR A 128 -7.78 -0.07 -18.48
N ARG A 129 -8.51 -0.45 -17.44
CA ARG A 129 -9.83 -1.10 -17.53
C ARG A 129 -10.97 -0.10 -17.28
N GLN A 130 -12.18 -0.46 -17.71
CA GLN A 130 -13.38 0.36 -17.54
C GLN A 130 -13.85 0.38 -16.09
N ALA A 131 -14.60 1.41 -15.70
CA ALA A 131 -14.99 1.61 -14.30
C ALA A 131 -15.72 0.39 -13.71
N LYS A 132 -16.66 -0.21 -14.44
CA LYS A 132 -17.38 -1.42 -14.02
C LYS A 132 -16.41 -2.56 -13.65
N ASP A 133 -15.53 -2.91 -14.57
CA ASP A 133 -14.58 -4.00 -14.38
C ASP A 133 -13.61 -3.70 -13.24
N VAL A 134 -13.18 -2.44 -13.10
CA VAL A 134 -12.29 -1.99 -12.03
C VAL A 134 -12.93 -2.23 -10.67
N TYR A 135 -14.19 -1.83 -10.46
CA TYR A 135 -14.88 -2.07 -9.21
C TYR A 135 -15.02 -3.57 -8.94
N GLN A 136 -15.55 -4.34 -9.90
CA GLN A 136 -15.76 -5.79 -9.73
C GLN A 136 -14.48 -6.56 -9.43
N MET A 137 -13.36 -6.18 -10.06
CA MET A 137 -12.09 -6.87 -9.90
C MET A 137 -11.30 -6.44 -8.69
N LEU A 138 -11.35 -5.17 -8.28
CA LEU A 138 -10.52 -4.67 -7.20
C LEU A 138 -11.18 -4.78 -5.82
N GLU A 139 -12.50 -4.68 -5.72
CA GLU A 139 -13.21 -4.71 -4.44
C GLU A 139 -12.98 -5.95 -3.59
N PRO A 140 -12.83 -7.18 -4.15
CA PRO A 140 -12.48 -8.35 -3.35
C PRO A 140 -11.14 -8.20 -2.61
N PHE A 141 -10.23 -7.34 -3.08
CA PHE A 141 -8.95 -7.11 -2.42
C PHE A 141 -9.00 -6.06 -1.31
N LEU A 142 -10.17 -5.47 -1.02
CA LEU A 142 -10.40 -4.69 0.20
C LEU A 142 -10.35 -5.57 1.47
N GLU A 143 -10.39 -6.89 1.33
CA GLU A 143 -10.18 -7.84 2.42
C GLU A 143 -8.69 -8.12 2.68
N ASP A 144 -7.79 -7.73 1.76
CA ASP A 144 -6.37 -8.03 1.86
C ASP A 144 -5.66 -7.09 2.85
N ARG A 145 -5.50 -7.54 4.09
CA ARG A 145 -4.87 -6.76 5.18
C ARG A 145 -3.34 -6.90 5.23
N ARG A 146 -2.69 -7.33 4.14
CA ARG A 146 -1.23 -7.50 4.12
C ARG A 146 -0.50 -6.15 4.09
N LYS A 147 0.48 -6.00 4.98
CA LYS A 147 1.33 -4.81 5.11
C LYS A 147 2.13 -4.51 3.84
N LEU A 148 2.06 -3.28 3.35
CA LEU A 148 2.87 -2.73 2.26
C LEU A 148 3.74 -1.57 2.77
N ARG A 149 4.94 -1.42 2.20
CA ARG A 149 5.73 -0.20 2.40
C ARG A 149 5.38 0.79 1.31
N ARG A 150 5.07 2.03 1.65
CA ARG A 150 4.85 3.12 0.71
C ARG A 150 5.98 4.14 0.77
N ARG A 151 6.64 4.40 -0.35
CA ARG A 151 7.66 5.45 -0.48
C ARG A 151 7.03 6.73 -1.02
N GLY A 152 6.91 7.73 -0.16
CA GLY A 152 6.58 9.09 -0.56
C GLY A 152 7.82 9.96 -0.76
N ARG A 153 7.61 11.26 -0.98
CA ARG A 153 8.70 12.24 -1.02
C ARG A 153 9.42 12.36 0.33
N ALA A 154 8.67 12.30 1.43
CA ALA A 154 9.16 12.55 2.79
C ALA A 154 9.77 11.32 3.49
N GLY A 155 9.49 10.10 3.03
CA GLY A 155 9.81 8.91 3.83
C GLY A 155 9.26 7.62 3.27
N VAL A 156 9.45 6.54 4.04
CA VAL A 156 8.71 5.28 3.87
C VAL A 156 7.68 5.24 4.98
N VAL A 157 6.43 4.96 4.63
CA VAL A 157 5.31 4.82 5.55
C VAL A 157 4.72 3.42 5.41
N LEU A 158 4.26 2.83 6.51
CA LEU A 158 3.52 1.58 6.48
C LEU A 158 2.10 1.85 6.00
N THR A 159 1.61 1.04 5.07
CA THR A 159 0.22 1.03 4.60
C THR A 159 -0.19 -0.43 4.40
N PHE A 160 -1.41 -0.66 3.93
CA PHE A 160 -1.96 -2.00 3.73
C PHE A 160 -2.49 -2.15 2.29
N MET A 161 -2.78 -3.38 1.88
CA MET A 161 -3.23 -3.65 0.50
C MET A 161 -4.66 -3.14 0.27
N ASP A 162 -5.56 -3.42 1.19
CA ASP A 162 -6.90 -2.83 1.28
C ASP A 162 -6.88 -1.29 1.19
N GLU A 163 -6.05 -0.62 2.00
CA GLU A 163 -5.88 0.83 1.91
C GLU A 163 -5.39 1.27 0.52
N PHE A 164 -4.42 0.56 -0.05
CA PHE A 164 -3.92 0.88 -1.39
C PHE A 164 -4.99 0.69 -2.47
N VAL A 165 -5.81 -0.36 -2.37
CA VAL A 165 -6.91 -0.64 -3.29
C VAL A 165 -8.00 0.42 -3.16
N ASP A 166 -8.38 0.81 -1.94
CA ASP A 166 -9.32 1.91 -1.70
C ASP A 166 -8.82 3.21 -2.33
N GLU A 167 -7.54 3.54 -2.17
CA GLU A 167 -6.94 4.71 -2.81
C GLU A 167 -7.04 4.67 -4.34
N LEU A 168 -6.93 3.49 -4.96
CA LEU A 168 -7.10 3.34 -6.41
C LEU A 168 -8.54 3.61 -6.85
N LEU A 169 -9.53 3.26 -6.02
CA LEU A 169 -10.94 3.44 -6.33
C LEU A 169 -11.43 4.87 -6.07
N THR A 170 -10.88 5.55 -5.06
CA THR A 170 -11.41 6.82 -4.56
C THR A 170 -10.56 8.05 -4.91
N LYS A 171 -9.24 7.92 -5.03
CA LYS A 171 -8.34 9.07 -5.24
C LYS A 171 -8.10 9.35 -6.72
N GLU A 172 -7.85 10.62 -7.04
CA GLU A 172 -7.53 11.04 -8.40
C GLU A 172 -6.06 10.78 -8.78
N ARG A 173 -5.17 10.59 -7.79
CA ARG A 173 -3.73 10.46 -8.03
C ARG A 173 -3.08 9.47 -7.08
N VAL A 174 -2.43 8.44 -7.64
CA VAL A 174 -1.77 7.38 -6.89
C VAL A 174 -0.39 7.08 -7.50
N CYS A 175 0.61 6.81 -6.65
CA CYS A 175 1.97 6.48 -7.07
C CYS A 175 2.59 7.42 -8.11
N GLY A 176 2.28 8.71 -8.04
CA GLY A 176 2.83 9.71 -8.96
C GLY A 176 2.17 9.75 -10.33
N THR A 177 1.10 9.00 -10.54
CA THR A 177 0.31 8.96 -11.78
C THR A 177 -1.09 9.50 -11.51
N SER A 178 -1.56 10.40 -12.37
CA SER A 178 -2.94 10.87 -12.37
C SER A 178 -3.84 9.80 -12.97
N LEU A 179 -4.81 9.33 -12.22
CA LEU A 179 -5.75 8.31 -12.67
C LEU A 179 -6.83 8.96 -13.54
N TRP A 180 -7.32 8.22 -14.55
CA TRP A 180 -8.45 8.68 -15.32
C TRP A 180 -9.72 8.72 -14.45
N LYS A 181 -10.57 9.72 -14.67
CA LYS A 181 -11.77 9.95 -13.87
C LYS A 181 -12.83 8.91 -14.19
N MET A 182 -13.14 8.06 -13.21
CA MET A 182 -14.22 7.10 -13.30
C MET A 182 -15.51 7.75 -12.78
N PRO A 183 -16.69 7.36 -13.29
CA PRO A 183 -17.95 7.60 -12.61
C PRO A 183 -17.88 7.07 -11.18
N LYS A 184 -18.47 7.80 -10.23
CA LYS A 184 -18.59 7.33 -8.86
C LYS A 184 -19.41 6.04 -8.83
N ARG A 185 -19.15 5.19 -7.83
CA ARG A 185 -19.86 3.93 -7.65
C ARG A 185 -21.37 4.13 -7.54
N GLU A 186 -21.83 5.11 -6.74
CA GLU A 186 -23.25 5.49 -6.60
C GLU A 186 -23.95 5.67 -7.95
N VAL A 187 -23.30 6.34 -8.90
CA VAL A 187 -23.85 6.57 -10.25
C VAL A 187 -23.98 5.26 -11.03
N LEU A 188 -23.07 4.31 -10.83
CA LEU A 188 -23.13 3.01 -11.50
C LEU A 188 -24.19 2.09 -10.86
N GLU A 189 -24.46 2.26 -9.57
CA GLU A 189 -25.55 1.58 -8.86
C GLU A 189 -26.91 2.12 -9.30
N ASP A 190 -27.07 3.45 -9.38
CA ASP A 190 -28.28 4.12 -9.88
C ASP A 190 -28.64 3.73 -11.33
N LEU A 191 -27.62 3.44 -12.14
CA LEU A 191 -27.77 2.98 -13.52
C LEU A 191 -27.95 1.46 -13.65
N GLU A 192 -28.02 0.73 -12.54
CA GLU A 192 -28.11 -0.73 -12.48
C GLU A 192 -26.97 -1.45 -13.23
N ILE A 193 -25.81 -0.79 -13.38
CA ILE A 193 -24.59 -1.36 -13.99
C ILE A 193 -23.83 -2.19 -12.97
N LEU A 194 -23.87 -1.77 -11.71
CA LEU A 194 -23.29 -2.44 -10.54
C LEU A 194 -24.36 -2.63 -9.47
N GLU A 195 -24.28 -3.74 -8.75
CA GLU A 195 -25.06 -3.95 -7.54
C GLU A 195 -24.39 -3.26 -6.34
N PRO A 196 -25.14 -2.91 -5.29
CA PRO A 196 -24.58 -2.45 -4.04
C PRO A 196 -23.48 -3.39 -3.53
N ARG A 197 -22.35 -2.82 -3.11
CA ARG A 197 -21.21 -3.62 -2.64
C ARG A 197 -21.56 -4.30 -1.32
N VAL A 198 -21.52 -5.63 -1.30
CA VAL A 198 -21.63 -6.41 -0.06
C VAL A 198 -20.26 -6.44 0.63
N SER A 199 -20.19 -5.95 1.86
CA SER A 199 -18.98 -6.00 2.67
C SER A 199 -18.78 -7.41 3.24
N PRO A 200 -17.55 -7.95 3.31
CA PRO A 200 -17.29 -9.21 4.01
C PRO A 200 -17.68 -9.19 5.49
N LEU A 201 -17.79 -8.00 6.09
CA LEU A 201 -18.20 -7.81 7.48
C LEU A 201 -19.74 -7.83 7.67
N GLY A 202 -20.53 -7.97 6.60
CA GLY A 202 -21.99 -7.91 6.69
C GLY A 202 -22.55 -6.49 6.63
N ASP A 203 -23.81 -6.34 7.03
CA ASP A 203 -24.49 -5.05 7.11
C ASP A 203 -23.98 -4.26 8.33
N LEU A 204 -23.94 -2.93 8.21
CA LEU A 204 -23.51 -2.06 9.29
C LEU A 204 -24.50 -2.08 10.47
N GLU A 205 -25.80 -2.22 10.18
CA GLU A 205 -26.84 -2.34 11.23
C GLU A 205 -26.60 -3.60 12.07
N ASP A 206 -26.40 -4.75 11.41
CA ASP A 206 -26.10 -6.03 12.10
C ASP A 206 -24.87 -5.92 13.01
N LEU A 207 -23.79 -5.28 12.53
CA LEU A 207 -22.55 -5.11 13.31
C LEU A 207 -22.73 -4.21 14.53
N LEU A 208 -23.54 -3.15 14.41
CA LEU A 208 -23.81 -2.24 15.52
C LEU A 208 -24.71 -2.91 16.58
N GLU A 209 -25.67 -3.74 16.14
CA GLU A 209 -26.50 -4.53 17.05
C GLU A 209 -25.66 -5.57 17.83
N GLU A 210 -24.73 -6.27 17.17
CA GLU A 210 -23.79 -7.19 17.82
C GLU A 210 -22.88 -6.48 18.85
N GLU A 211 -22.42 -5.26 18.56
CA GLU A 211 -21.58 -4.46 19.47
C GLU A 211 -22.38 -3.99 20.70
N ASP A 212 -23.61 -3.51 20.50
CA ASP A 212 -24.53 -3.11 21.58
C ASP A 212 -24.91 -4.29 22.49
N GLU A 213 -25.04 -5.50 21.96
CA GLU A 213 -25.26 -6.72 22.75
C GLU A 213 -24.02 -7.11 23.57
N ALA A 214 -22.83 -7.01 22.98
CA ALA A 214 -21.57 -7.30 23.66
C ALA A 214 -21.25 -6.31 24.80
N GLU A 215 -21.58 -5.02 24.64
CA GLU A 215 -21.46 -4.03 25.71
C GLU A 215 -22.44 -4.30 26.86
N LYS A 216 -23.66 -4.75 26.57
CA LYS A 216 -24.65 -5.13 27.59
C LYS A 216 -24.23 -6.36 28.40
N GLU A 217 -23.57 -7.35 27.78
CA GLU A 217 -23.02 -8.49 28.52
C GLU A 217 -21.86 -8.08 29.46
N ASN A 218 -20.96 -7.21 29.03
CA ASN A 218 -19.85 -6.73 29.88
C ASN A 218 -20.31 -5.78 31.01
N GLY A 219 -21.40 -5.04 30.82
CA GLY A 219 -21.98 -4.16 31.85
C GLY A 219 -22.60 -4.89 33.05
N THR A 220 -22.85 -6.20 32.97
CA THR A 220 -23.44 -6.97 34.07
C THR A 220 -22.44 -7.46 35.13
N ARG A 221 -21.13 -7.17 34.98
CA ARG A 221 -20.08 -7.72 35.86
C ARG A 221 -19.51 -6.75 36.91
N GLU A 222 -19.93 -5.49 36.96
CA GLU A 222 -19.42 -4.52 37.95
C GLU A 222 -20.46 -3.93 38.93
N GLU A 223 -21.70 -4.38 38.93
CA GLU A 223 -22.72 -3.88 39.87
C GLU A 223 -23.30 -4.98 40.77
N SER A 224 -22.48 -5.52 41.68
CA SER A 224 -22.97 -6.20 42.89
C SER A 224 -22.03 -5.94 44.07
N GLY A 225 -21.86 -4.66 44.39
CA GLY A 225 -21.46 -4.23 45.72
C GLY A 225 -22.71 -3.93 46.55
N GLU A 226 -23.20 -4.88 47.34
CA GLU A 226 -24.07 -4.58 48.48
C GLU A 226 -23.44 -5.04 49.80
N ILE A 227 -23.35 -4.06 50.69
CA ILE A 227 -22.81 -4.06 52.04
C ILE A 227 -23.72 -4.87 52.95
N SER A 228 -23.16 -5.78 53.76
CA SER A 228 -23.82 -6.24 54.99
C SER A 228 -22.90 -6.08 56.21
N VAL A 229 -23.45 -5.41 57.21
CA VAL A 229 -22.85 -5.02 58.49
C VAL A 229 -23.21 -6.08 59.52
N ARG A 230 -22.26 -6.50 60.38
CA ARG A 230 -22.35 -6.63 61.87
C ARG A 230 -21.48 -7.74 62.48
N ASP A 231 -20.80 -7.35 63.58
CA ASP A 231 -20.50 -8.06 64.85
C ASP A 231 -19.64 -9.35 64.80
N ASP A 232 -18.69 -9.66 65.70
CA ASP A 232 -18.28 -9.16 67.03
C ASP A 232 -16.91 -9.80 67.39
N MET A 233 -16.16 -9.21 68.35
CA MET A 233 -15.07 -9.78 69.22
C MET A 233 -13.81 -10.41 68.55
N GLU A 234 -12.54 -10.29 68.99
CA GLU A 234 -11.91 -10.04 70.30
C GLU A 234 -10.43 -9.64 70.08
N VAL A 235 -9.99 -8.58 70.77
CA VAL A 235 -8.78 -8.45 71.63
C VAL A 235 -7.62 -9.46 71.42
N ASP A 236 -6.39 -9.01 71.13
CA ASP A 236 -5.37 -8.75 72.17
C ASP A 236 -3.98 -8.29 71.64
N HIS A 237 -3.37 -7.46 72.48
CA HIS A 237 -1.95 -7.19 72.77
C HIS A 237 -0.78 -7.39 71.79
N ASP A 238 0.11 -6.39 71.91
CA ASP A 238 1.58 -6.40 71.91
C ASP A 238 2.31 -5.85 70.67
N GLU A 239 2.81 -4.62 70.74
CA GLU A 239 4.07 -4.16 71.39
C GLU A 239 5.32 -4.35 70.52
N ARG A 240 5.99 -3.20 70.27
CA ARG A 240 7.39 -3.04 69.83
C ARG A 240 7.62 -3.37 68.34
N ARG A 241 8.37 -2.62 67.55
CA ARG A 241 9.58 -1.84 67.85
C ARG A 241 9.91 -0.95 66.65
N SER A 242 10.38 0.25 66.97
CA SER A 242 11.09 1.21 66.14
C SER A 242 12.13 0.62 65.17
N GLN A 243 12.26 1.19 63.97
CA GLN A 243 13.51 1.89 63.56
C GLN A 243 13.44 2.54 62.16
N SER A 244 13.64 3.86 62.20
CA SER A 244 14.26 4.70 61.17
C SER A 244 15.39 4.04 60.37
N ARG A 245 15.52 4.38 59.06
CA ARG A 245 16.77 4.89 58.48
C ARG A 245 16.63 5.37 57.03
N SER A 246 16.70 6.70 56.89
CA SER A 246 17.19 7.45 55.73
C SER A 246 18.64 7.14 55.36
N ARG A 247 18.98 7.20 54.05
CA ARG A 247 20.28 7.54 53.40
C ARG A 247 20.05 7.44 51.89
N SER A 248 20.14 8.41 50.98
CA SER A 248 21.02 9.58 50.74
C SER A 248 22.52 9.28 50.68
N ARG A 249 23.08 9.39 49.46
CA ARG A 249 24.42 9.91 49.02
C ARG A 249 24.66 9.43 47.58
N SER A 250 24.78 10.20 46.50
CA SER A 250 25.51 11.45 46.16
C SER A 250 27.05 11.35 46.23
N ARG A 251 27.69 11.47 45.05
CA ARG A 251 28.83 12.36 44.68
C ARG A 251 29.84 11.63 43.76
N ASN A 252 30.02 12.02 42.51
CA ASN A 252 30.69 13.24 41.98
C ASN A 252 32.22 13.18 42.12
N ARG A 253 32.98 13.17 41.00
CA ARG A 253 34.24 13.94 40.89
C ARG A 253 34.76 14.07 39.46
N SER A 254 35.14 15.31 39.19
CA SER A 254 35.76 15.94 38.02
C SER A 254 37.28 16.05 38.14
N GLN A 255 37.98 16.24 37.01
CA GLN A 255 39.21 17.06 36.76
C GLN A 255 39.75 16.66 35.36
N SER A 256 39.84 17.47 34.30
CA SER A 256 40.47 18.79 33.99
C SER A 256 42.00 18.79 33.87
N ASP A 257 42.53 19.01 32.64
CA ASP A 257 43.50 20.04 32.19
C ASP A 257 44.19 19.59 30.87
N SER A 258 43.99 20.22 29.71
CA SER A 258 44.58 21.45 29.11
C SER A 258 45.97 21.30 28.45
N ARG A 259 46.08 21.68 27.15
CA ARG A 259 46.91 22.79 26.63
C ARG A 259 46.99 22.85 25.08
N SER A 260 47.06 24.09 24.60
CA SER A 260 47.21 24.70 23.26
C SER A 260 48.45 24.26 22.44
N ARG A 261 48.62 24.49 21.12
CA ARG A 261 48.68 25.78 20.35
C ARG A 261 48.97 25.46 18.84
N SER A 262 48.59 26.36 17.92
CA SER A 262 48.92 26.38 16.46
C SER A 262 50.37 26.88 16.18
N PRO A 263 50.89 27.02 14.93
CA PRO A 263 50.26 27.34 13.63
C PRO A 263 50.00 26.14 12.71
#